data_AF-J9B2P1-F1
#
_entry.id   AF-J9B2P1-F1
#
_cell.length_a   1.000
_cell.length_b   1.000
_cell.length_c   1.000
_cell.angle_alpha   90.00
_cell.angle_beta   90.00
_cell.angle_gamma   90.00
#
_symmetry.space_group_name_H-M   'P 1'
#
loop_
_entity.id
_entity.type
_entity.pdbx_description
1 polymer ?
#
loop_
_entity_poly.entity_id
_entity_poly.type
_entity_poly.pdbx_seq_one_letter_code
_entity_poly.pdbx_strand_id
1 'polypeptide(L)'
;KEIDVLEQMSLLDTIELQGVRSVGVGPQNANVIEFLSPLTIICGPNGAGKTTIIEALKYVTTGELPKGSFQTFIHDMRLADRSRVDASVKLKFKDIRGRSCVVTRRIMQSKGAKGKITNKSEESTIAIEKESGEWKSLSSKVVDCKKEILNLLGLPTAILEYVVFCHQEESSWPLDEPKKLKERFDEIFQVTGYVKAIEVLRKEFKENQQELRITEGRLPLLIRQQEEKIELHNEYITLKEQVAKNEKEILLNQSVLKENTAKKNLKVAELDKAEMLKRKHDMMEAEMQVLVDQVECCSALDYEGGIENLKREIESITHSDEFEDMERNRKRISAEIDELNEEIKEYVAKKKEIDKAVVQLKSVQMMRDKMTVERKQCLQTCWSRFNLRNEQMEIPKQLHHLIEKRKEDISNFTNEMEEKQTNCQKEIDSISGVLAQLTAKIELKNEERKRLEEDIAVIKCNLMEASTSSQKLDRLQDEILEQEKELEVMRENEELGNNIEDLRNERNRITNK
;
A
#
# COMPACT_ATOMS: atom_id res chain seq x y z
N LYS A 1 30.29 -27.64 35.70
CA LYS A 1 28.84 -27.92 35.73
C LYS A 1 28.34 -27.75 34.31
N GLU A 2 28.70 -28.71 33.48
CA GLU A 2 28.25 -28.85 32.11
C GLU A 2 26.99 -29.72 32.11
N ILE A 3 26.10 -29.46 31.15
CA ILE A 3 24.92 -30.26 30.79
C ILE A 3 23.82 -30.30 31.86
N ASP A 4 23.03 -29.23 31.92
CA ASP A 4 21.63 -29.31 32.36
C ASP A 4 20.78 -28.35 31.53
N VAL A 5 21.00 -28.40 30.19
CA VAL A 5 19.92 -28.05 29.27
C VAL A 5 19.00 -29.25 29.34
N LEU A 6 17.97 -29.17 30.19
CA LEU A 6 16.85 -30.11 30.19
C LEU A 6 16.41 -30.29 28.74
N GLU A 7 16.80 -31.42 28.13
CA GLU A 7 16.41 -31.82 26.80
C GLU A 7 14.88 -31.89 26.79
N GLN A 8 14.25 -30.86 26.25
CA GLN A 8 12.82 -30.78 26.02
C GLN A 8 12.46 -31.72 24.85
N MET A 9 12.45 -33.03 25.15
CA MET A 9 12.13 -34.09 24.20
C MET A 9 10.64 -34.42 24.21
N SER A 10 10.07 -34.64 23.03
CA SER A 10 8.75 -35.23 22.91
C SER A 10 8.78 -36.71 23.31
N LEU A 11 7.80 -37.19 24.07
CA LEU A 11 7.73 -38.57 24.56
C LEU A 11 6.41 -39.21 24.15
N LEU A 12 6.48 -40.36 23.48
CA LEU A 12 5.28 -41.16 23.19
C LEU A 12 4.75 -41.78 24.49
N ASP A 13 3.43 -41.73 24.69
CA ASP A 13 2.77 -42.25 25.90
C ASP A 13 1.95 -43.49 25.53
N THR A 14 0.90 -43.33 24.73
CA THR A 14 0.05 -44.46 24.31
C THR A 14 -0.38 -44.34 22.86
N ILE A 15 -0.50 -45.47 22.16
CA ILE A 15 -1.16 -45.57 20.86
C ILE A 15 -2.36 -46.51 20.94
N GLU A 16 -3.48 -46.08 20.40
CA GLU A 16 -4.72 -46.85 20.28
C GLU A 16 -5.04 -47.05 18.79
N LEU A 17 -5.23 -48.31 18.41
CA LEU A 17 -5.48 -48.77 17.05
C LEU A 17 -6.87 -49.41 16.99
N GLN A 18 -7.66 -49.05 16.00
CA GLN A 18 -8.99 -49.61 15.79
C GLN A 18 -9.25 -49.74 14.29
N GLY A 19 -9.76 -50.90 13.84
CA GLY A 19 -10.15 -51.12 12.44
C GLY A 19 -8.98 -51.02 11.45
N VAL A 20 -7.75 -51.28 11.89
CA VAL A 20 -6.52 -51.25 11.07
C VAL A 20 -5.99 -52.68 10.88
N ARG A 21 -5.89 -53.16 9.64
CA ARG A 21 -5.43 -54.51 9.27
C ARG A 21 -6.06 -55.61 10.13
N SER A 22 -5.27 -56.35 10.92
CA SER A 22 -5.74 -57.44 11.78
C SER A 22 -6.46 -56.95 13.04
N VAL A 23 -6.40 -55.65 13.36
CA VAL A 23 -7.09 -55.05 14.49
C VAL A 23 -8.57 -54.89 14.15
N GLY A 24 -9.43 -55.46 14.99
CA GLY A 24 -10.87 -55.53 14.75
C GLY A 24 -11.56 -54.16 14.77
N VAL A 25 -12.83 -54.16 14.33
CA VAL A 25 -13.66 -52.95 14.26
C VAL A 25 -14.45 -52.76 15.56
N GLY A 26 -14.60 -51.50 15.99
CA GLY A 26 -15.34 -51.14 17.23
C GLY A 26 -14.42 -50.94 18.45
N PRO A 27 -14.81 -50.10 19.42
CA PRO A 27 -13.97 -49.72 20.56
C PRO A 27 -13.61 -50.92 21.45
N GLN A 28 -14.46 -51.95 21.49
CA GLN A 28 -14.21 -53.20 22.23
C GLN A 28 -13.05 -54.03 21.66
N ASN A 29 -12.67 -53.79 20.40
CA ASN A 29 -11.59 -54.49 19.71
C ASN A 29 -10.37 -53.57 19.49
N ALA A 30 -10.33 -52.42 20.18
CA ALA A 30 -9.22 -51.49 20.07
C ALA A 30 -7.99 -52.07 20.78
N ASN A 31 -6.85 -52.02 20.10
CA ASN A 31 -5.56 -52.39 20.68
C ASN A 31 -4.89 -51.14 21.21
N VAL A 32 -4.61 -51.11 22.52
CA VAL A 32 -3.89 -50.03 23.19
C VAL A 32 -2.50 -50.53 23.56
N ILE A 33 -1.48 -49.73 23.21
CA ILE A 33 -0.08 -50.00 23.52
C ILE A 33 0.46 -48.79 24.28
N GLU A 34 1.07 -49.05 25.43
CA GLU A 34 1.76 -48.05 26.24
C GLU A 34 3.26 -48.12 25.96
N PHE A 35 3.86 -46.96 25.71
CA PHE A 35 5.29 -46.83 25.45
C PHE A 35 6.01 -46.54 26.76
N LEU A 36 6.97 -47.39 27.07
CA LEU A 36 7.84 -47.29 28.24
C LEU A 36 9.12 -46.54 27.90
N SER A 37 9.61 -45.75 28.86
CA SER A 37 10.89 -45.07 28.79
C SER A 37 11.94 -45.82 29.64
N PRO A 38 13.19 -46.02 29.15
CA PRO A 38 13.71 -45.58 27.85
C PRO A 38 13.48 -46.61 26.72
N LEU A 39 13.00 -47.82 27.03
CA LEU A 39 12.90 -48.93 26.07
C LEU A 39 11.53 -49.62 26.14
N THR A 40 10.90 -49.76 24.97
CA THR A 40 9.68 -50.57 24.78
C THR A 40 10.01 -51.77 23.90
N ILE A 41 9.69 -52.99 24.35
CA ILE A 41 9.91 -54.22 23.59
C ILE A 41 8.56 -54.76 23.10
N ILE A 42 8.39 -54.86 21.78
CA ILE A 42 7.17 -55.40 21.14
C ILE A 42 7.49 -56.77 20.53
N CYS A 43 7.06 -57.84 21.19
CA CYS A 43 7.27 -59.23 20.78
C CYS A 43 5.97 -59.93 20.36
N GLY A 44 6.08 -60.90 19.47
CA GLY A 44 4.93 -61.70 19.01
C GLY A 44 5.27 -62.53 17.77
N PRO A 45 4.39 -63.45 17.34
CA PRO A 45 4.61 -64.24 16.13
C PRO A 45 4.58 -63.37 14.85
N ASN A 46 4.99 -63.95 13.72
CA ASN A 46 4.86 -63.31 12.42
C ASN A 46 3.37 -63.13 12.08
N GLY A 47 3.00 -61.98 11.53
CA GLY A 47 1.60 -61.64 11.28
C GLY A 47 0.82 -61.11 12.50
N ALA A 48 1.43 -61.03 13.69
CA ALA A 48 0.79 -60.47 14.89
C ALA A 48 0.50 -58.96 14.83
N GLY A 49 0.93 -58.26 13.78
CA GLY A 49 0.71 -56.81 13.63
C GLY A 49 1.83 -55.92 14.17
N LYS A 50 3.01 -56.46 14.50
CA LYS A 50 4.16 -55.67 14.98
C LYS A 50 4.51 -54.50 14.04
N THR A 51 4.70 -54.79 12.75
CA THR A 51 4.97 -53.79 11.72
C THR A 51 3.82 -52.79 11.57
N THR A 52 2.58 -53.22 11.80
CA THR A 52 1.38 -52.37 11.74
C THR A 52 1.35 -51.30 12.81
N ILE A 53 1.95 -51.56 13.98
CA ILE A 53 2.08 -50.55 15.03
C ILE A 53 3.02 -49.42 14.57
N ILE A 54 4.16 -49.76 13.98
CA ILE A 54 5.14 -48.79 13.46
C ILE A 54 4.57 -47.98 12.30
N GLU A 55 3.87 -48.66 11.38
CA GLU A 55 3.15 -48.01 10.29
C GLU A 55 2.06 -47.05 10.78
N ALA A 56 1.35 -47.41 11.85
CA ALA A 56 0.34 -46.54 12.43
C ALA A 56 0.93 -45.34 13.15
N LEU A 57 2.10 -45.49 13.80
CA LEU A 57 2.89 -44.38 14.33
C LEU A 57 3.35 -43.43 13.21
N LYS A 58 3.83 -43.97 12.09
CA LYS A 58 4.15 -43.17 10.91
C LYS A 58 2.90 -42.45 10.39
N TYR A 59 1.79 -43.16 10.21
CA TYR A 59 0.54 -42.59 9.69
C TYR A 59 -0.03 -41.48 10.58
N VAL A 60 -0.11 -41.70 11.90
CA VAL A 60 -0.68 -40.69 12.80
C VAL A 60 0.17 -39.42 12.85
N THR A 61 1.50 -39.55 12.72
CA THR A 61 2.44 -38.42 12.78
C THR A 61 2.62 -37.70 11.44
N THR A 62 2.91 -38.40 10.34
CA THR A 62 3.19 -37.79 9.03
C THR A 62 1.96 -37.68 8.14
N GLY A 63 0.94 -38.51 8.37
CA GLY A 63 -0.23 -38.65 7.50
C GLY A 63 -0.01 -39.46 6.24
N GLU A 64 1.20 -39.99 6.03
CA GLU A 64 1.43 -40.92 4.93
C GLU A 64 1.00 -42.32 5.31
N LEU A 65 0.29 -42.96 4.38
CA LEU A 65 -0.06 -44.36 4.51
C LEU A 65 1.15 -45.25 4.18
N PRO A 66 1.20 -46.48 4.74
CA PRO A 66 2.22 -47.46 4.36
C PRO A 66 2.21 -47.74 2.86
N LYS A 67 3.35 -48.22 2.31
CA LYS A 67 3.46 -48.60 0.90
C LYS A 67 2.42 -49.69 0.56
N GLY A 68 1.34 -49.26 -0.09
CA GLY A 68 0.15 -50.06 -0.34
C GLY A 68 -1.09 -49.16 -0.44
N SER A 69 -2.10 -49.55 -1.22
CA SER A 69 -3.31 -48.73 -1.33
C SER A 69 -4.07 -48.66 0.00
N PHE A 70 -4.86 -47.61 0.23
CA PHE A 70 -5.80 -47.47 1.38
C PHE A 70 -6.56 -48.76 1.76
N GLN A 71 -6.82 -49.65 0.80
CA GLN A 71 -7.57 -50.89 1.00
C GLN A 71 -6.80 -51.93 1.83
N THR A 72 -5.48 -51.85 1.91
CA THR A 72 -4.65 -52.81 2.68
C THR A 72 -4.36 -52.33 4.10
N PHE A 73 -4.65 -51.06 4.43
CA PHE A 73 -4.46 -50.52 5.77
C PHE A 73 -5.71 -50.65 6.63
N ILE A 74 -6.90 -50.46 6.05
CA ILE A 74 -8.18 -50.58 6.74
C ILE A 74 -8.56 -52.07 6.87
N HIS A 75 -9.14 -52.45 8.00
CA HIS A 75 -9.64 -53.80 8.24
C HIS A 75 -10.67 -54.22 7.16
N ASP A 76 -10.54 -55.44 6.64
CA ASP A 76 -11.37 -55.88 5.52
C ASP A 76 -12.85 -55.97 5.91
N MET A 77 -13.70 -55.28 5.15
CA MET A 77 -15.16 -55.27 5.29
C MET A 77 -15.81 -56.66 5.24
N ARG A 78 -15.23 -57.58 4.46
CA ARG A 78 -15.70 -58.96 4.33
C ARG A 78 -15.43 -59.75 5.59
N LEU A 79 -14.28 -59.50 6.23
CA LEU A 79 -13.91 -60.14 7.50
C LEU A 79 -14.70 -59.56 8.68
N ALA A 80 -14.99 -58.26 8.64
CA ALA A 80 -15.83 -57.60 9.64
C ALA A 80 -17.34 -57.86 9.48
N ASP A 81 -17.76 -58.46 8.36
CA ASP A 81 -19.16 -58.59 7.92
C ASP A 81 -19.96 -57.26 8.03
N ARG A 82 -19.35 -56.16 7.55
CA ARG A 82 -19.94 -54.82 7.59
C ARG A 82 -19.90 -54.16 6.20
N SER A 83 -20.90 -53.32 5.92
CA SER A 83 -20.95 -52.48 4.71
C SER A 83 -20.10 -51.20 4.83
N ARG A 84 -19.68 -50.88 6.06
CA ARG A 84 -18.84 -49.73 6.42
C ARG A 84 -17.86 -50.14 7.53
N VAL A 85 -16.61 -49.74 7.38
CA VAL A 85 -15.54 -49.91 8.38
C VAL A 85 -14.94 -48.55 8.67
N ASP A 86 -14.87 -48.22 9.96
CA ASP A 86 -14.24 -47.01 10.47
C ASP A 86 -12.94 -47.43 11.17
N ALA A 87 -11.83 -46.94 10.64
CA ALA A 87 -10.50 -47.11 11.21
C ALA A 87 -10.10 -45.84 11.98
N SER A 88 -9.42 -46.01 13.11
CA SER A 88 -8.93 -44.90 13.93
C SER A 88 -7.56 -45.24 14.48
N VAL A 89 -6.65 -44.27 14.41
CA VAL A 89 -5.35 -44.30 15.09
C VAL A 89 -5.29 -43.09 16.00
N LYS A 90 -5.12 -43.31 17.30
CA LYS A 90 -5.02 -42.26 18.31
C LYS A 90 -3.68 -42.38 19.01
N LEU A 91 -2.87 -41.32 18.95
CA LEU A 91 -1.57 -41.24 19.60
C LEU A 91 -1.61 -40.19 20.69
N LYS A 92 -1.28 -40.58 21.91
CA LYS A 92 -1.01 -39.69 23.03
C LYS A 92 0.50 -39.56 23.20
N PHE A 93 0.98 -38.33 23.33
CA PHE A 93 2.39 -38.02 23.56
C PHE A 93 2.53 -36.72 24.35
N LYS A 94 3.69 -36.50 24.96
CA LYS A 94 4.09 -35.21 25.51
C LYS A 94 4.83 -34.42 24.44
N ASP A 95 4.41 -33.17 24.21
CA ASP A 95 5.07 -32.29 23.26
C ASP A 95 6.43 -31.79 23.78
N ILE A 96 7.19 -31.09 22.94
CA ILE A 96 8.45 -30.45 23.32
C ILE A 96 8.30 -29.43 24.47
N ARG A 97 7.09 -28.96 24.78
CA ARG A 97 6.80 -28.03 25.88
C ARG A 97 6.33 -28.75 27.15
N GLY A 98 6.34 -30.09 27.17
CA GLY A 98 5.91 -30.92 28.29
C GLY A 98 4.39 -31.07 28.45
N ARG A 99 3.59 -30.60 27.49
CA ARG A 99 2.11 -30.68 27.52
C ARG A 99 1.64 -31.99 26.92
N SER A 100 0.56 -32.55 27.47
CA SER A 100 -0.04 -33.77 26.91
C SER A 100 -0.85 -33.43 25.65
N CYS A 101 -0.56 -34.16 24.58
CA CYS A 101 -1.19 -34.02 23.28
C CYS A 101 -1.81 -35.35 22.85
N VAL A 102 -2.99 -35.30 22.26
CA VAL A 102 -3.68 -36.45 21.66
C VAL A 102 -3.99 -36.14 20.21
N VAL A 103 -3.43 -36.91 19.30
CA VAL A 103 -3.69 -36.82 17.87
C VAL A 103 -4.56 -38.01 17.49
N THR A 104 -5.70 -37.76 16.87
CA THR A 104 -6.59 -38.80 16.34
C THR A 104 -6.75 -38.64 14.85
N ARG A 105 -6.39 -39.67 14.08
CA ARG A 105 -6.69 -39.79 12.66
C ARG A 105 -7.73 -40.87 12.43
N ARG A 106 -8.79 -40.54 11.71
CA ARG A 106 -9.89 -41.45 11.38
C ARG A 106 -9.99 -41.60 9.87
N ILE A 107 -10.16 -42.83 9.42
CA ILE A 107 -10.41 -43.16 8.03
C ILE A 107 -11.68 -44.00 7.95
N MET A 108 -12.61 -43.58 7.10
CA MET A 108 -13.84 -44.32 6.83
C MET A 108 -13.76 -44.96 5.45
N GLN A 109 -14.17 -46.22 5.35
CA GLN A 109 -14.38 -46.92 4.08
C GLN A 109 -15.82 -47.45 4.02
N SER A 110 -16.52 -47.26 2.90
CA SER A 110 -17.84 -47.87 2.66
C SER A 110 -17.97 -48.56 1.29
N LYS A 111 -18.84 -49.58 1.21
CA LYS A 111 -19.27 -50.19 -0.06
C LYS A 111 -20.21 -49.24 -0.79
N GLY A 112 -19.97 -49.02 -2.09
CA GLY A 112 -20.88 -48.29 -2.97
C GLY A 112 -21.97 -49.18 -3.55
N ALA A 113 -22.91 -48.55 -4.28
CA ALA A 113 -24.11 -49.20 -4.85
C ALA A 113 -23.85 -50.40 -5.80
N LYS A 114 -22.61 -50.63 -6.23
CA LYS A 114 -22.19 -51.76 -7.10
C LYS A 114 -21.15 -52.69 -6.46
N GLY A 115 -21.04 -52.72 -5.13
CA GLY A 115 -20.05 -53.52 -4.40
C GLY A 115 -18.60 -53.02 -4.50
N LYS A 116 -18.33 -52.00 -5.31
CA LYS A 116 -17.03 -51.31 -5.38
C LYS A 116 -16.89 -50.38 -4.16
N ILE A 117 -15.71 -50.42 -3.53
CA ILE A 117 -15.32 -49.47 -2.47
C ILE A 117 -15.31 -48.07 -3.07
N THR A 118 -16.06 -47.11 -2.50
CA THR A 118 -16.27 -45.79 -3.14
C THR A 118 -16.07 -44.61 -2.20
N ASN A 119 -16.65 -44.62 -0.99
CA ASN A 119 -16.52 -43.47 -0.10
C ASN A 119 -15.32 -43.64 0.83
N LYS A 120 -14.38 -42.70 0.71
CA LYS A 120 -13.22 -42.56 1.59
C LYS A 120 -13.27 -41.15 2.18
N SER A 121 -13.27 -41.05 3.50
CA SER A 121 -13.10 -39.78 4.19
C SER A 121 -12.02 -39.94 5.25
N GLU A 122 -11.16 -38.93 5.36
CA GLU A 122 -10.10 -38.84 6.36
C GLU A 122 -10.35 -37.59 7.21
N GLU A 123 -10.40 -37.76 8.52
CA GLU A 123 -10.54 -36.67 9.47
C GLU A 123 -9.40 -36.74 10.49
N SER A 124 -8.74 -35.61 10.74
CA SER A 124 -7.67 -35.50 11.74
C SER A 124 -8.06 -34.48 12.81
N THR A 125 -7.79 -34.81 14.06
CA THR A 125 -8.04 -33.93 15.21
C THR A 125 -6.84 -33.96 16.15
N ILE A 126 -6.54 -32.82 16.74
CA ILE A 126 -5.44 -32.64 17.70
C ILE A 126 -6.08 -32.05 18.96
N ALA A 127 -5.91 -32.70 20.10
CA ALA A 127 -6.30 -32.18 21.40
C ALA A 127 -5.02 -31.89 22.20
N ILE A 128 -4.88 -30.66 22.68
CA ILE A 128 -3.71 -30.21 23.45
C ILE A 128 -4.21 -29.81 24.83
N GLU A 129 -3.60 -30.37 25.87
CA GLU A 129 -3.83 -29.99 27.26
C GLU A 129 -3.19 -28.62 27.52
N LYS A 130 -3.99 -27.65 27.98
CA LYS A 130 -3.49 -26.31 28.35
C LYS A 130 -3.12 -26.24 29.82
N GLU A 131 -4.09 -26.59 30.66
CA GLU A 131 -4.04 -26.65 32.11
C GLU A 131 -4.56 -28.03 32.52
N SER A 132 -4.27 -28.50 33.73
CA SER A 132 -4.61 -29.86 34.17
C SER A 132 -6.11 -30.15 33.94
N GLY A 133 -6.40 -31.05 32.99
CA GLY A 133 -7.77 -31.43 32.63
C GLY A 133 -8.49 -30.53 31.60
N GLU A 134 -7.95 -29.37 31.21
CA GLU A 134 -8.53 -28.53 30.16
C GLU A 134 -7.90 -28.84 28.78
N TRP A 135 -8.70 -29.39 27.88
CA TRP A 135 -8.28 -29.77 26.53
C TRP A 135 -8.79 -28.79 25.48
N LYS A 136 -7.88 -28.26 24.65
CA LYS A 136 -8.24 -27.51 23.44
C LYS A 136 -8.17 -28.44 22.23
N SER A 137 -9.28 -28.62 21.52
CA SER A 137 -9.33 -29.38 20.28
C SER A 137 -9.16 -28.49 19.05
N LEU A 138 -8.35 -28.95 18.10
CA LEU A 138 -8.12 -28.40 16.78
C LEU A 138 -8.52 -29.47 15.75
N SER A 139 -9.24 -29.08 14.70
CA SER A 139 -9.70 -29.98 13.64
C SER A 139 -9.04 -29.65 12.31
N SER A 140 -8.86 -30.68 11.47
CA SER A 140 -8.29 -30.58 10.12
C SER A 140 -9.07 -29.67 9.16
N LYS A 141 -10.30 -29.29 9.50
CA LYS A 141 -11.11 -28.32 8.74
C LYS A 141 -10.67 -26.87 8.97
N VAL A 142 -9.95 -26.61 10.07
CA VAL A 142 -9.61 -25.26 10.55
C VAL A 142 -8.09 -25.04 10.56
N VAL A 143 -7.30 -26.09 10.71
CA VAL A 143 -5.83 -26.02 10.82
C VAL A 143 -5.18 -27.12 9.98
N ASP A 144 -4.01 -26.83 9.41
CA ASP A 144 -3.13 -27.83 8.79
C ASP A 144 -2.57 -28.76 9.87
N CYS A 145 -3.32 -29.82 10.20
CA CYS A 145 -2.97 -30.75 11.28
C CYS A 145 -1.59 -31.39 11.06
N LYS A 146 -1.16 -31.63 9.81
CA LYS A 146 0.16 -32.23 9.55
C LYS A 146 1.26 -31.32 10.09
N LYS A 147 1.23 -30.03 9.76
CA LYS A 147 2.23 -29.07 10.27
C LYS A 147 2.19 -28.93 11.78
N GLU A 148 0.99 -28.88 12.37
CA GLU A 148 0.88 -28.71 13.82
C GLU A 148 1.41 -29.92 14.59
N ILE A 149 1.16 -31.15 14.11
CA ILE A 149 1.71 -32.37 14.74
C ILE A 149 3.24 -32.35 14.70
N LEU A 150 3.83 -31.96 13.57
CA LEU A 150 5.29 -31.85 13.43
C LEU A 150 5.88 -30.80 14.39
N ASN A 151 5.20 -29.66 14.55
CA ASN A 151 5.61 -28.62 15.50
C ASN A 151 5.55 -29.10 16.95
N LEU A 152 4.53 -29.89 17.32
CA LEU A 152 4.39 -30.44 18.67
C LEU A 152 5.43 -31.52 18.98
N LEU A 153 5.76 -32.36 18.00
CA LEU A 153 6.82 -33.38 18.13
C LEU A 153 8.23 -32.77 18.04
N GLY A 154 8.39 -31.61 17.39
CA GLY A 154 9.69 -30.97 17.19
C GLY A 154 10.59 -31.70 16.18
N LEU A 155 10.02 -32.57 15.34
CA LEU A 155 10.75 -33.35 14.35
C LEU A 155 10.21 -33.11 12.93
N PRO A 156 11.08 -32.85 11.94
CA PRO A 156 10.71 -32.82 10.53
C PRO A 156 10.09 -34.12 10.03
N THR A 157 9.18 -34.02 9.03
CA THR A 157 8.53 -35.18 8.40
C THR A 157 9.54 -36.21 7.91
N ALA A 158 10.59 -35.77 7.22
CA ALA A 158 11.62 -36.66 6.66
C ALA A 158 12.37 -37.45 7.74
N ILE A 159 12.58 -36.87 8.93
CA ILE A 159 13.22 -37.57 10.05
C ILE A 159 12.26 -38.60 10.64
N LEU A 160 10.99 -38.24 10.83
CA LEU A 160 9.98 -39.20 11.29
C LEU A 160 9.80 -40.37 10.31
N GLU A 161 9.87 -40.10 9.01
CA GLU A 161 9.67 -41.09 7.96
C GLU A 161 10.88 -41.99 7.71
N TYR A 162 12.08 -41.43 7.54
CA TYR A 162 13.26 -42.19 7.13
C TYR A 162 14.11 -42.69 8.29
N VAL A 163 14.00 -42.07 9.48
CA VAL A 163 14.86 -42.38 10.64
C VAL A 163 14.06 -42.98 11.80
N VAL A 164 13.01 -42.31 12.27
CA VAL A 164 12.29 -42.72 13.51
C VAL A 164 11.33 -43.88 13.25
N PHE A 165 10.41 -43.72 12.30
CA PHE A 165 9.42 -44.74 11.91
C PHE A 165 9.71 -45.32 10.53
N CYS A 166 10.99 -45.59 10.27
CA CYS A 166 11.44 -46.20 9.02
C CYS A 166 10.74 -47.55 8.83
N HIS A 167 10.16 -47.76 7.65
CA HIS A 167 9.49 -49.01 7.34
C HIS A 167 10.50 -50.16 7.25
N GLN A 168 10.11 -51.36 7.70
CA GLN A 168 11.00 -52.52 7.74
C GLN A 168 11.61 -52.87 6.37
N GLU A 169 10.84 -52.73 5.30
CA GLU A 169 11.32 -52.98 3.93
C GLU A 169 12.25 -51.88 3.40
N GLU A 170 12.32 -50.74 4.09
CA GLU A 170 13.10 -49.57 3.70
C GLU A 170 14.29 -49.30 4.60
N SER A 171 14.51 -50.09 5.65
CA SER A 171 15.56 -49.84 6.64
C SER A 171 16.97 -49.85 6.05
N SER A 172 17.17 -50.48 4.88
CA SER A 172 18.43 -50.48 4.14
C SER A 172 18.60 -49.30 3.19
N TRP A 173 17.74 -48.27 3.24
CA TRP A 173 17.84 -47.10 2.37
C TRP A 173 19.19 -46.37 2.39
N PRO A 174 19.99 -46.36 3.47
CA PRO A 174 21.32 -45.76 3.42
C PRO A 174 22.28 -46.46 2.43
N LEU A 175 21.94 -47.68 2.01
CA LEU A 175 22.67 -48.49 1.03
C LEU A 175 22.02 -48.44 -0.37
N ASP A 176 20.97 -47.64 -0.57
CA ASP A 176 20.35 -47.43 -1.87
C ASP A 176 21.32 -46.73 -2.85
N GLU A 177 20.95 -46.73 -4.13
CA GLU A 177 21.69 -46.03 -5.17
C GLU A 177 21.93 -44.53 -4.85
N PRO A 178 23.08 -43.94 -5.27
CA PRO A 178 23.47 -42.59 -4.88
C PRO A 178 22.42 -41.50 -5.14
N LYS A 179 21.61 -41.68 -6.20
CA LYS A 179 20.55 -40.73 -6.54
C LYS A 179 19.42 -40.72 -5.49
N LYS A 180 18.88 -41.90 -5.14
CA LYS A 180 17.83 -42.02 -4.11
C LYS A 180 18.34 -41.62 -2.74
N LEU A 181 19.59 -41.97 -2.43
CA LEU A 181 20.24 -41.59 -1.19
C LEU A 181 20.33 -40.06 -1.07
N LYS A 182 20.76 -39.38 -2.14
CA LYS A 182 20.82 -37.92 -2.19
C LYS A 182 19.45 -37.28 -2.03
N GLU A 183 18.42 -37.80 -2.70
CA GLU A 183 17.05 -37.29 -2.58
C GLU A 183 16.56 -37.34 -1.12
N ARG A 184 16.75 -38.47 -0.41
CA ARG A 184 16.39 -38.60 1.01
C ARG A 184 17.22 -37.67 1.91
N PHE A 185 18.52 -37.49 1.65
CA PHE A 185 19.35 -36.53 2.39
C PHE A 185 18.91 -35.08 2.17
N ASP A 186 18.60 -34.70 0.92
CA ASP A 186 18.12 -33.37 0.58
C ASP A 186 16.78 -33.07 1.27
N GLU A 187 15.92 -34.08 1.46
CA GLU A 187 14.67 -34.00 2.24
C GLU A 187 14.93 -33.89 3.76
N ILE A 188 15.85 -34.69 4.30
CA ILE A 188 16.23 -34.66 5.73
C ILE A 188 16.82 -33.30 6.12
N PHE A 189 17.75 -32.78 5.31
CA PHE A 189 18.42 -31.50 5.55
C PHE A 189 17.65 -30.28 5.02
N GLN A 190 16.52 -30.50 4.34
CA GLN A 190 15.68 -29.46 3.74
C GLN A 190 16.46 -28.46 2.87
N VAL A 191 17.53 -28.91 2.20
CA VAL A 191 18.43 -28.04 1.41
C VAL A 191 17.67 -27.38 0.25
N THR A 192 16.66 -28.07 -0.27
CA THR A 192 15.80 -27.56 -1.36
C THR A 192 15.06 -26.26 -1.01
N GLY A 193 14.75 -26.03 0.27
CA GLY A 193 14.11 -24.80 0.74
C GLY A 193 15.04 -23.59 0.59
N TYR A 194 16.31 -23.73 1.00
CA TYR A 194 17.30 -22.69 0.86
C TYR A 194 17.64 -22.39 -0.60
N VAL A 195 17.75 -23.43 -1.45
CA VAL A 195 17.99 -23.25 -2.88
C VAL A 195 16.88 -22.44 -3.53
N LYS A 196 15.61 -22.78 -3.25
CA LYS A 196 14.45 -22.03 -3.76
C LYS A 196 14.42 -20.59 -3.25
N ALA A 197 14.71 -20.36 -1.97
CA ALA A 197 14.76 -19.01 -1.41
C ALA A 197 15.84 -18.15 -2.10
N ILE A 198 17.02 -18.72 -2.36
CA ILE A 198 18.10 -18.04 -3.09
C ILE A 198 17.68 -17.74 -4.53
N GLU A 199 16.99 -18.66 -5.21
CA GLU A 199 16.48 -18.42 -6.57
C GLU A 199 15.47 -17.27 -6.62
N VAL A 200 14.54 -17.22 -5.66
CA VAL A 200 13.57 -16.12 -5.54
C VAL A 200 14.29 -14.80 -5.29
N LEU A 201 15.23 -14.75 -4.34
CA LEU A 201 16.01 -13.54 -4.05
C LEU A 201 16.81 -13.06 -5.27
N ARG A 202 17.39 -13.98 -6.05
CA ARG A 202 18.10 -13.64 -7.30
C ARG A 202 17.17 -13.09 -8.37
N LYS A 203 15.94 -13.60 -8.44
CA LYS A 203 14.92 -13.10 -9.37
C LYS A 203 14.49 -11.68 -9.00
N GLU A 204 14.12 -11.46 -7.74
CA GLU A 204 13.75 -10.13 -7.21
C GLU A 204 14.87 -9.10 -7.39
N PHE A 205 16.12 -9.50 -7.14
CA PHE A 205 17.28 -8.62 -7.35
C PHE A 205 17.41 -8.17 -8.81
N LYS A 206 17.20 -9.08 -9.77
CA LYS A 206 17.23 -8.74 -11.20
C LYS A 206 16.10 -7.81 -11.62
N GLU A 207 14.89 -8.06 -11.13
CA GLU A 207 13.72 -7.24 -11.42
C GLU A 207 13.89 -5.82 -10.86
N ASN A 208 14.28 -5.69 -9.58
CA ASN A 208 14.58 -4.40 -8.96
C ASN A 208 15.70 -3.64 -9.68
N GLN A 209 16.76 -4.34 -10.11
CA GLN A 209 17.85 -3.71 -10.87
C GLN A 209 17.36 -3.20 -12.24
N GLN A 210 16.44 -3.91 -12.89
CA GLN A 210 15.83 -3.46 -14.14
C GLN A 210 14.94 -2.24 -13.93
N GLU A 211 14.11 -2.23 -12.90
CA GLU A 211 13.27 -1.07 -12.55
C GLU A 211 14.10 0.16 -12.19
N LEU A 212 15.19 -0.03 -11.45
CA LEU A 212 16.11 1.04 -11.09
C LEU A 212 16.72 1.66 -12.35
N ARG A 213 17.18 0.86 -13.31
CA ARG A 213 17.69 1.36 -14.61
C ARG A 213 16.63 2.12 -15.41
N ILE A 214 15.39 1.66 -15.41
CA ILE A 214 14.28 2.35 -16.09
C ILE A 214 14.02 3.71 -15.42
N THR A 215 14.03 3.73 -14.09
CA THR A 215 13.81 4.95 -13.30
C THR A 215 14.94 5.95 -13.46
N GLU A 216 16.19 5.50 -13.43
CA GLU A 216 17.37 6.31 -13.73
C GLU A 216 17.30 6.87 -15.16
N GLY A 217 16.85 6.09 -16.14
CA GLY A 217 16.64 6.58 -17.52
C GLY A 217 15.50 7.60 -17.65
N ARG A 218 14.47 7.54 -16.80
CA ARG A 218 13.35 8.49 -16.77
C ARG A 218 13.69 9.79 -16.06
N LEU A 219 14.59 9.76 -15.08
CA LEU A 219 14.93 10.91 -14.25
C LEU A 219 15.39 12.15 -15.07
N PRO A 220 16.31 12.04 -16.06
CA PRO A 220 16.69 13.17 -16.90
C PRO A 220 15.54 13.75 -17.72
N LEU A 221 14.62 12.90 -18.20
CA LEU A 221 13.45 13.34 -18.95
C LEU A 221 12.48 14.13 -18.07
N LEU A 222 12.29 13.69 -16.83
CA LEU A 222 11.46 14.39 -15.84
C LEU A 222 12.07 15.74 -15.45
N ILE A 223 13.39 15.80 -15.24
CA ILE A 223 14.11 17.05 -14.97
C ILE A 223 13.92 18.02 -16.14
N ARG A 224 14.15 17.56 -17.38
CA ARG A 224 13.94 18.38 -18.58
C ARG A 224 12.50 18.89 -18.72
N GLN A 225 11.51 18.04 -18.46
CA GLN A 225 10.09 18.45 -18.48
C GLN A 225 9.78 19.50 -17.41
N GLN A 226 10.42 19.40 -16.24
CA GLN A 226 10.27 20.40 -15.19
C GLN A 226 10.91 21.74 -15.58
N GLU A 227 12.10 21.71 -16.17
CA GLU A 227 12.79 22.91 -16.70
C GLU A 227 11.95 23.60 -17.78
N GLU A 228 11.47 22.86 -18.78
CA GLU A 228 10.59 23.40 -19.84
C GLU A 228 9.30 24.01 -19.25
N LYS A 229 8.72 23.38 -18.22
CA LYS A 229 7.53 23.93 -17.54
C LYS A 229 7.83 25.22 -16.79
N ILE A 230 9.01 25.34 -16.16
CA ILE A 230 9.44 26.56 -15.48
C ILE A 230 9.67 27.69 -16.50
N GLU A 231 10.31 27.40 -17.63
CA GLU A 231 10.51 28.37 -18.71
C GLU A 231 9.18 28.90 -19.25
N LEU A 232 8.25 28.00 -19.60
CA LEU A 232 6.91 28.38 -20.07
C LEU A 232 6.13 29.18 -19.02
N HIS A 233 6.30 28.87 -17.73
CA HIS A 233 5.67 29.61 -16.66
C HIS A 233 6.21 31.04 -16.54
N ASN A 234 7.53 31.21 -16.65
CA ASN A 234 8.16 32.53 -16.65
C ASN A 234 7.76 33.34 -17.88
N GLU A 235 7.68 32.71 -19.05
CA GLU A 235 7.19 33.33 -20.29
C GLU A 235 5.72 33.77 -20.13
N TYR A 236 4.87 32.93 -19.54
CA TYR A 236 3.48 33.28 -19.22
C TYR A 236 3.38 34.50 -18.30
N ILE A 237 4.21 34.56 -17.24
CA ILE A 237 4.22 35.71 -16.31
C ILE A 237 4.60 36.99 -17.06
N THR A 238 5.68 36.96 -17.85
CA THR A 238 6.14 38.15 -18.60
C THR A 238 5.11 38.61 -19.64
N LEU A 239 4.48 37.69 -20.38
CA LEU A 239 3.38 37.99 -21.30
C LEU A 239 2.18 38.61 -20.56
N LYS A 240 1.82 38.08 -19.40
CA LYS A 240 0.72 38.63 -18.58
C LYS A 240 1.00 40.05 -18.13
N GLU A 241 2.24 40.35 -17.72
CA GLU A 241 2.65 41.71 -17.37
C GLU A 241 2.61 42.66 -18.58
N GLN A 242 3.05 42.20 -19.76
CA GLN A 242 2.98 42.98 -21.00
C GLN A 242 1.53 43.26 -21.41
N VAL A 243 0.64 42.27 -21.32
CA VAL A 243 -0.79 42.44 -21.59
C VAL A 243 -1.39 43.47 -20.64
N ALA A 244 -1.10 43.39 -19.34
CA ALA A 244 -1.59 44.37 -18.38
C ALA A 244 -1.07 45.80 -18.64
N LYS A 245 0.18 45.95 -19.10
CA LYS A 245 0.72 47.25 -19.55
C LYS A 245 -0.01 47.76 -20.79
N ASN A 246 -0.18 46.90 -21.80
CA ASN A 246 -0.87 47.25 -23.04
C ASN A 246 -2.35 47.61 -22.79
N GLU A 247 -3.05 46.92 -21.89
CA GLU A 247 -4.42 47.26 -21.50
C GLU A 247 -4.52 48.65 -20.87
N LYS A 248 -3.57 49.00 -19.98
CA LYS A 248 -3.49 50.35 -19.40
C LYS A 248 -3.24 51.41 -20.49
N GLU A 249 -2.34 51.12 -21.43
CA GLU A 249 -2.00 52.04 -22.51
C GLU A 249 -3.17 52.21 -23.50
N ILE A 250 -3.91 51.14 -23.81
CA ILE A 250 -5.14 51.19 -24.61
C ILE A 250 -6.20 52.04 -23.92
N LEU A 251 -6.41 51.88 -22.62
CA LEU A 251 -7.36 52.69 -21.84
C LEU A 251 -6.98 54.17 -21.87
N LEU A 252 -5.69 54.48 -21.71
CA LEU A 252 -5.18 55.84 -21.81
C LEU A 252 -5.41 56.42 -23.21
N ASN A 253 -5.03 55.69 -24.27
CA ASN A 253 -5.22 56.10 -25.65
C ASN A 253 -6.70 56.28 -26.01
N GLN A 254 -7.59 55.45 -25.47
CA GLN A 254 -9.04 55.63 -25.63
C GLN A 254 -9.55 56.92 -24.99
N SER A 255 -9.02 57.29 -23.82
CA SER A 255 -9.38 58.57 -23.18
C SER A 255 -8.92 59.77 -24.00
N VAL A 256 -7.68 59.72 -24.51
CA VAL A 256 -7.10 60.76 -25.38
C VAL A 256 -7.86 60.84 -26.70
N LEU A 257 -8.25 59.71 -27.29
CA LEU A 257 -9.09 59.68 -28.50
C LEU A 257 -10.46 60.33 -28.28
N LYS A 258 -11.11 60.09 -27.13
CA LYS A 258 -12.38 60.74 -26.77
C LYS A 258 -12.22 62.26 -26.64
N GLU A 259 -11.13 62.70 -26.02
CA GLU A 259 -10.84 64.13 -25.90
C GLU A 259 -10.55 64.77 -27.26
N ASN A 260 -9.74 64.12 -28.09
CA ASN A 260 -9.41 64.60 -29.43
C ASN A 260 -10.61 64.58 -30.37
N THR A 261 -11.53 63.62 -30.25
CA THR A 261 -12.80 63.63 -31.01
C THR A 261 -13.71 64.76 -30.55
N ALA A 262 -13.77 65.07 -29.25
CA ALA A 262 -14.50 66.24 -28.76
C ALA A 262 -13.91 67.55 -29.32
N LYS A 263 -12.57 67.69 -29.31
CA LYS A 263 -11.86 68.85 -29.91
C LYS A 263 -12.10 68.95 -31.42
N LYS A 264 -12.06 67.83 -32.14
CA LYS A 264 -12.38 67.77 -33.57
C LYS A 264 -13.80 68.28 -33.83
N ASN A 265 -14.78 67.80 -33.07
CA ASN A 265 -16.18 68.21 -33.26
C ASN A 265 -16.38 69.71 -33.02
N LEU A 266 -15.70 70.28 -32.02
CA LEU A 266 -15.65 71.74 -31.80
C LEU A 266 -15.07 72.48 -33.01
N LYS A 267 -13.94 72.00 -33.55
CA LYS A 267 -13.28 72.63 -34.69
C LYS A 267 -14.08 72.50 -35.99
N VAL A 268 -14.79 71.39 -36.20
CA VAL A 268 -15.75 71.23 -37.30
C VAL A 268 -16.88 72.26 -37.18
N ALA A 269 -17.44 72.45 -35.99
CA ALA A 269 -18.47 73.45 -35.78
C ALA A 269 -17.97 74.90 -36.00
N GLU A 270 -16.69 75.17 -35.74
CA GLU A 270 -16.06 76.45 -36.08
C GLU A 270 -15.84 76.61 -37.60
N LEU A 271 -15.44 75.55 -38.29
CA LEU A 271 -15.29 75.54 -39.75
C LEU A 271 -16.64 75.74 -40.45
N ASP A 272 -17.71 75.11 -39.98
CA ASP A 272 -19.06 75.32 -40.52
C ASP A 272 -19.50 76.79 -40.40
N LYS A 273 -19.12 77.46 -39.30
CA LYS A 273 -19.35 78.91 -39.14
C LYS A 273 -18.51 79.73 -40.11
N ALA A 274 -17.24 79.37 -40.31
CA ALA A 274 -16.36 80.04 -41.26
C ALA A 274 -16.86 79.89 -42.70
N GLU A 275 -17.35 78.70 -43.08
CA GLU A 275 -17.94 78.47 -44.41
C GLU A 275 -19.21 79.29 -44.62
N MET A 276 -20.06 79.43 -43.58
CA MET A 276 -21.21 80.35 -43.63
C MET A 276 -20.79 81.82 -43.79
N LEU A 277 -19.69 82.24 -43.15
CA LEU A 277 -19.15 83.59 -43.32
C LEU A 277 -18.57 83.79 -44.73
N LYS A 278 -17.87 82.80 -45.27
CA LYS A 278 -17.34 82.84 -46.63
C LYS A 278 -18.46 82.97 -47.67
N ARG A 279 -19.54 82.19 -47.55
CA ARG A 279 -20.70 82.33 -48.44
C ARG A 279 -21.34 83.72 -48.37
N LYS A 280 -21.34 84.38 -47.20
CA LYS A 280 -21.77 85.77 -47.08
C LYS A 280 -20.81 86.74 -47.77
N HIS A 281 -19.51 86.48 -47.68
CA HIS A 281 -18.49 87.27 -48.36
C HIS A 281 -18.62 87.17 -49.88
N ASP A 282 -18.70 85.94 -50.42
CA ASP A 282 -18.89 85.69 -51.85
C ASP A 282 -20.17 86.40 -52.38
N MET A 283 -21.22 86.48 -51.57
CA MET A 283 -22.46 87.20 -51.89
C MET A 283 -22.26 88.73 -51.95
N MET A 284 -21.51 89.30 -51.00
CA MET A 284 -21.14 90.73 -51.02
C MET A 284 -20.16 91.06 -52.16
N GLU A 285 -19.25 90.15 -52.49
CA GLU A 285 -18.30 90.33 -53.59
C GLU A 285 -19.01 90.31 -54.95
N ALA A 286 -20.01 89.43 -55.12
CA ALA A 286 -20.89 89.45 -56.29
C ALA A 286 -21.69 90.77 -56.39
N GLU A 287 -22.19 91.32 -55.28
CA GLU A 287 -22.84 92.64 -55.25
C GLU A 287 -21.86 93.76 -55.65
N MET A 288 -20.61 93.68 -55.17
CA MET A 288 -19.55 94.63 -55.53
C MET A 288 -19.20 94.54 -57.03
N GLN A 289 -19.09 93.34 -57.59
CA GLN A 289 -18.79 93.16 -59.02
C GLN A 289 -19.89 93.75 -59.91
N VAL A 290 -21.16 93.59 -59.53
CA VAL A 290 -22.29 94.24 -60.24
C VAL A 290 -22.19 95.76 -60.20
N LEU A 291 -21.71 96.35 -59.10
CA LEU A 291 -21.46 97.79 -58.99
C LEU A 291 -20.25 98.24 -59.84
N VAL A 292 -19.19 97.42 -59.92
CA VAL A 292 -18.01 97.69 -60.76
C VAL A 292 -18.37 97.64 -62.24
N ASP A 293 -19.15 96.66 -62.68
CA ASP A 293 -19.62 96.55 -64.07
C ASP A 293 -20.50 97.75 -64.47
N GLN A 294 -21.21 98.38 -63.51
CA GLN A 294 -21.95 99.63 -63.74
C GLN A 294 -21.02 100.84 -63.94
N VAL A 295 -19.81 100.82 -63.38
CA VAL A 295 -18.79 101.88 -63.52
C VAL A 295 -17.99 101.70 -64.82
N GLU A 296 -17.69 100.47 -65.23
CA GLU A 296 -16.96 100.17 -66.48
C GLU A 296 -17.73 100.55 -67.77
N CYS A 297 -19.03 100.85 -67.69
CA CYS A 297 -19.81 101.38 -68.82
C CYS A 297 -19.56 102.88 -69.11
N CYS A 298 -18.64 103.56 -68.40
CA CYS A 298 -18.23 104.93 -68.70
C CYS A 298 -17.02 104.95 -69.67
N SER A 299 -17.23 105.33 -70.92
CA SER A 299 -16.17 105.44 -71.93
C SER A 299 -15.37 106.74 -71.81
N ALA A 300 -14.04 106.65 -71.85
CA ALA A 300 -13.13 107.78 -72.02
C ALA A 300 -12.46 107.72 -73.42
N LEU A 301 -12.44 108.87 -74.09
CA LEU A 301 -11.97 109.11 -75.47
C LEU A 301 -10.43 109.17 -75.57
N ASP A 302 -9.92 108.88 -76.77
CA ASP A 302 -8.49 108.84 -77.15
C ASP A 302 -7.73 110.14 -76.85
N TYR A 303 -6.49 109.99 -76.38
CA TYR A 303 -5.57 111.08 -76.03
C TYR A 303 -4.53 111.31 -77.14
N GLU A 304 -4.53 112.50 -77.73
CA GLU A 304 -3.58 112.95 -78.74
C GLU A 304 -2.41 113.73 -78.10
N GLY A 305 -1.24 113.09 -77.91
CA GLY A 305 -0.04 113.75 -77.40
C GLY A 305 1.26 112.97 -77.59
N GLY A 306 2.36 113.64 -77.96
CA GLY A 306 3.67 113.05 -78.25
C GLY A 306 4.48 112.59 -77.03
N ILE A 307 5.47 111.71 -77.27
CA ILE A 307 6.25 110.90 -76.29
C ILE A 307 6.90 111.72 -75.13
N GLU A 308 7.29 112.98 -75.36
CA GLU A 308 7.86 113.84 -74.30
C GLU A 308 6.83 114.30 -73.25
N ASN A 309 5.54 114.38 -73.62
CA ASN A 309 4.46 114.67 -72.67
C ASN A 309 4.09 113.42 -71.86
N LEU A 310 4.16 112.23 -72.48
CA LEU A 310 3.91 110.95 -71.81
C LEU A 310 4.87 110.70 -70.64
N LYS A 311 6.16 111.11 -70.75
CA LYS A 311 7.12 110.98 -69.64
C LYS A 311 6.81 111.90 -68.45
N ARG A 312 6.31 113.12 -68.70
CA ARG A 312 5.85 114.02 -67.63
C ARG A 312 4.54 113.54 -67.01
N GLU A 313 3.67 112.91 -67.80
CA GLU A 313 2.41 112.35 -67.34
C GLU A 313 2.63 111.08 -66.50
N ILE A 314 3.59 110.23 -66.88
CA ILE A 314 4.06 109.09 -66.07
C ILE A 314 4.66 109.57 -64.73
N GLU A 315 5.42 110.68 -64.70
CA GLU A 315 5.89 111.30 -63.45
C GLU A 315 4.74 111.85 -62.59
N SER A 316 3.66 112.35 -63.20
CA SER A 316 2.48 112.82 -62.47
C SER A 316 1.60 111.68 -61.94
N ILE A 317 1.50 110.57 -62.68
CA ILE A 317 0.72 109.39 -62.30
C ILE A 317 1.43 108.59 -61.21
N THR A 318 2.76 108.52 -61.26
CA THR A 318 3.56 107.89 -60.17
C THR A 318 3.48 108.66 -58.84
N HIS A 319 3.07 109.92 -58.86
CA HIS A 319 2.82 110.76 -57.68
C HIS A 319 1.32 111.06 -57.45
N SER A 320 0.43 110.35 -58.15
CA SER A 320 -1.01 110.41 -57.92
C SER A 320 -1.39 109.57 -56.70
N ASP A 321 -2.30 110.08 -55.86
CA ASP A 321 -2.87 109.36 -54.71
C ASP A 321 -3.45 107.98 -55.13
N GLU A 322 -3.92 107.84 -56.36
CA GLU A 322 -4.47 106.59 -56.91
C GLU A 322 -3.40 105.50 -57.14
N PHE A 323 -2.18 105.90 -57.53
CA PHE A 323 -1.07 104.95 -57.70
C PHE A 323 -0.52 104.51 -56.34
N GLU A 324 -0.46 105.42 -55.37
CA GLU A 324 -0.14 105.06 -53.99
C GLU A 324 -1.18 104.13 -53.37
N ASP A 325 -2.48 104.34 -53.62
CA ASP A 325 -3.54 103.45 -53.15
C ASP A 325 -3.52 102.08 -53.85
N MET A 326 -3.18 102.01 -55.13
CA MET A 326 -2.92 100.73 -55.80
C MET A 326 -1.68 100.02 -55.25
N GLU A 327 -0.60 100.75 -54.94
CA GLU A 327 0.60 100.18 -54.31
C GLU A 327 0.29 99.66 -52.88
N ARG A 328 -0.57 100.37 -52.12
CA ARG A 328 -1.10 99.90 -50.82
C ARG A 328 -1.97 98.65 -50.98
N ASN A 329 -2.86 98.62 -51.97
CA ASN A 329 -3.69 97.44 -52.25
C ASN A 329 -2.85 96.24 -52.70
N ARG A 330 -1.80 96.45 -53.50
CA ARG A 330 -0.86 95.38 -53.87
C ARG A 330 -0.14 94.82 -52.64
N LYS A 331 0.28 95.68 -51.71
CA LYS A 331 0.88 95.27 -50.44
C LYS A 331 -0.11 94.52 -49.55
N ARG A 332 -1.37 94.94 -49.50
CA ARG A 332 -2.44 94.25 -48.74
C ARG A 332 -2.71 92.85 -49.30
N ILE A 333 -2.88 92.73 -50.62
CA ILE A 333 -3.08 91.43 -51.29
C ILE A 333 -1.86 90.54 -51.13
N SER A 334 -0.64 91.09 -51.19
CA SER A 334 0.59 90.33 -50.90
C SER A 334 0.60 89.78 -49.47
N ALA A 335 0.15 90.55 -48.49
CA ALA A 335 0.05 90.11 -47.10
C ALA A 335 -1.03 89.02 -46.91
N GLU A 336 -2.18 89.15 -47.57
CA GLU A 336 -3.23 88.12 -47.56
C GLU A 336 -2.76 86.81 -48.22
N ILE A 337 -1.95 86.89 -49.29
CA ILE A 337 -1.32 85.71 -49.91
C ILE A 337 -0.33 85.04 -48.95
N ASP A 338 0.45 85.82 -48.21
CA ASP A 338 1.39 85.29 -47.22
C ASP A 338 0.66 84.62 -46.03
N GLU A 339 -0.45 85.19 -45.56
CA GLU A 339 -1.31 84.57 -44.55
C GLU A 339 -1.91 83.25 -45.03
N LEU A 340 -2.45 83.21 -46.25
CA LEU A 340 -2.98 81.98 -46.85
C LEU A 340 -1.90 80.91 -47.04
N ASN A 341 -0.67 81.30 -47.37
CA ASN A 341 0.45 80.36 -47.48
C ASN A 341 0.85 79.75 -46.13
N GLU A 342 0.75 80.49 -45.03
CA GLU A 342 0.96 79.94 -43.69
C GLU A 342 -0.17 78.99 -43.27
N GLU A 343 -1.43 79.30 -43.58
CA GLU A 343 -2.54 78.37 -43.35
C GLU A 343 -2.35 77.05 -44.13
N ILE A 344 -1.93 77.13 -45.40
CA ILE A 344 -1.63 75.94 -46.22
C ILE A 344 -0.54 75.09 -45.58
N LYS A 345 0.53 75.69 -45.05
CA LYS A 345 1.58 74.94 -44.34
C LYS A 345 1.03 74.24 -43.11
N GLU A 346 0.14 74.88 -42.35
CA GLU A 346 -0.49 74.28 -41.17
C GLU A 346 -1.37 73.07 -41.54
N TYR A 347 -2.17 73.16 -42.61
CA TYR A 347 -2.99 72.05 -43.09
C TYR A 347 -2.16 70.89 -43.66
N VAL A 348 -1.03 71.17 -44.30
CA VAL A 348 -0.08 70.12 -44.74
C VAL A 348 0.54 69.39 -43.55
N ALA A 349 0.85 70.10 -42.46
CA ALA A 349 1.32 69.48 -41.22
C ALA A 349 0.25 68.57 -40.61
N LYS A 350 -1.01 69.03 -40.52
CA LYS A 350 -2.14 68.23 -40.04
C LYS A 350 -2.39 66.98 -40.89
N LYS A 351 -2.26 67.07 -42.22
CA LYS A 351 -2.36 65.92 -43.13
C LYS A 351 -1.32 64.84 -42.80
N LYS A 352 -0.06 65.23 -42.56
CA LYS A 352 1.01 64.29 -42.18
C LYS A 352 0.72 63.56 -40.86
N GLU A 353 0.07 64.20 -39.89
CA GLU A 353 -0.33 63.53 -38.64
C GLU A 353 -1.45 62.51 -38.85
N ILE A 354 -2.43 62.82 -39.69
CA ILE A 354 -3.51 61.90 -40.03
C ILE A 354 -2.96 60.66 -40.75
N ASP A 355 -2.03 60.85 -41.70
CA ASP A 355 -1.40 59.73 -42.41
C ASP A 355 -0.66 58.78 -41.45
N LYS A 356 0.01 59.32 -40.41
CA LYS A 356 0.63 58.49 -39.36
C LYS A 356 -0.40 57.69 -38.57
N ALA A 357 -1.53 58.29 -38.20
CA ALA A 357 -2.59 57.61 -37.48
C ALA A 357 -3.25 56.48 -38.30
N VAL A 358 -3.40 56.68 -39.62
CA VAL A 358 -3.93 55.65 -40.54
C VAL A 358 -3.01 54.43 -40.60
N VAL A 359 -1.69 54.64 -40.67
CA VAL A 359 -0.71 53.54 -40.66
C VAL A 359 -0.78 52.74 -39.36
N GLN A 360 -0.89 53.42 -38.21
CA GLN A 360 -1.04 52.76 -36.91
C GLN A 360 -2.31 51.91 -36.84
N LEU A 361 -3.46 52.45 -37.27
CA LEU A 361 -4.72 51.70 -37.30
C LEU A 361 -4.64 50.45 -38.17
N LYS A 362 -3.97 50.53 -39.32
CA LYS A 362 -3.78 49.38 -40.23
C LYS A 362 -2.95 48.27 -39.57
N SER A 363 -1.94 48.63 -38.78
CA SER A 363 -1.14 47.65 -38.03
C SER A 363 -1.94 46.93 -36.93
N VAL A 364 -2.78 47.65 -36.20
CA VAL A 364 -3.67 47.09 -35.16
C VAL A 364 -4.69 46.15 -35.79
N GLN A 365 -5.23 46.50 -36.95
CA GLN A 365 -6.18 45.66 -37.67
C GLN A 365 -5.54 44.33 -38.11
N MET A 366 -4.32 44.36 -38.65
CA MET A 366 -3.58 43.14 -39.01
C MET A 366 -3.31 42.24 -37.79
N MET A 367 -3.00 42.81 -36.62
CA MET A 367 -2.78 42.06 -35.39
C MET A 367 -4.06 41.39 -34.89
N ARG A 368 -5.20 42.09 -34.97
CA ARG A 368 -6.52 41.54 -34.63
C ARG A 368 -6.90 40.37 -35.54
N ASP A 369 -6.66 40.50 -36.85
CA ASP A 369 -6.96 39.44 -37.80
C ASP A 369 -6.12 38.18 -37.51
N LYS A 370 -4.82 38.37 -37.21
CA LYS A 370 -3.93 37.27 -36.78
C LYS A 370 -4.43 36.56 -35.52
N MET A 371 -4.75 37.30 -34.45
CA MET A 371 -5.29 36.73 -33.21
C MET A 371 -6.61 36.00 -33.42
N THR A 372 -7.43 36.45 -34.36
CA THR A 372 -8.71 35.79 -34.69
C THR A 372 -8.48 34.44 -35.36
N VAL A 373 -7.45 34.31 -36.21
CA VAL A 373 -7.05 33.03 -36.83
C VAL A 373 -6.47 32.07 -35.78
N GLU A 374 -5.58 32.54 -34.92
CA GLU A 374 -4.99 31.72 -33.83
C GLU A 374 -6.06 31.20 -32.86
N ARG A 375 -7.04 32.04 -32.49
CA ARG A 375 -8.19 31.63 -31.68
C ARG A 375 -8.99 30.50 -32.34
N LYS A 376 -9.24 30.59 -33.66
CA LYS A 376 -9.95 29.53 -34.40
C LYS A 376 -9.16 28.21 -34.41
N GLN A 377 -7.85 28.27 -34.60
CA GLN A 377 -6.97 27.09 -34.55
C GLN A 377 -6.97 26.45 -33.16
N CYS A 378 -6.83 27.24 -32.09
CA CYS A 378 -6.84 26.74 -30.72
C CYS A 378 -8.17 26.06 -30.36
N LEU A 379 -9.31 26.65 -30.77
CA LEU A 379 -10.62 26.02 -30.65
C LEU A 379 -10.64 24.70 -31.41
N GLN A 380 -10.18 24.66 -32.67
CA GLN A 380 -10.09 23.43 -33.50
C GLN A 380 -9.26 22.32 -32.87
N THR A 381 -8.17 22.65 -32.18
CA THR A 381 -7.39 21.67 -31.40
C THR A 381 -8.15 21.15 -30.18
N CYS A 382 -8.95 21.99 -29.52
CA CYS A 382 -9.80 21.55 -28.40
C CYS A 382 -10.93 20.61 -28.87
N TRP A 383 -11.50 20.87 -30.06
CA TRP A 383 -12.49 20.01 -30.72
C TRP A 383 -11.98 18.57 -30.87
N SER A 384 -10.80 18.40 -31.46
CA SER A 384 -10.24 17.07 -31.73
C SER A 384 -9.79 16.33 -30.48
N ARG A 385 -9.29 17.05 -29.46
CA ARG A 385 -8.72 16.43 -28.26
C ARG A 385 -9.78 15.95 -27.26
N PHE A 386 -10.94 16.60 -27.22
CA PHE A 386 -11.99 16.34 -26.22
C PHE A 386 -13.32 15.82 -26.81
N ASN A 387 -13.39 15.57 -28.13
CA ASN A 387 -14.55 14.99 -28.81
C ASN A 387 -15.87 15.76 -28.56
N LEU A 388 -15.80 17.09 -28.47
CA LEU A 388 -16.96 17.96 -28.25
C LEU A 388 -17.78 18.11 -29.56
N ARG A 389 -19.09 18.41 -29.48
CA ARG A 389 -20.01 18.47 -30.65
C ARG A 389 -20.29 19.91 -31.16
N ASN A 390 -20.25 20.11 -32.48
CA ASN A 390 -20.06 21.40 -33.16
C ASN A 390 -21.25 22.36 -33.10
N GLU A 391 -21.44 23.04 -31.96
CA GLU A 391 -22.34 24.19 -31.85
C GLU A 391 -21.64 25.38 -31.17
N GLN A 392 -21.53 26.48 -31.92
CA GLN A 392 -20.55 27.57 -31.75
C GLN A 392 -20.73 28.48 -30.51
N MET A 393 -21.54 28.11 -29.51
CA MET A 393 -21.85 29.00 -28.39
C MET A 393 -21.83 28.39 -26.98
N GLU A 394 -21.61 27.08 -26.79
CA GLU A 394 -21.67 26.47 -25.43
C GLU A 394 -20.43 25.67 -25.01
N ILE A 395 -19.28 25.84 -25.68
CA ILE A 395 -18.04 25.10 -25.36
C ILE A 395 -17.57 25.31 -23.91
N PRO A 396 -17.53 26.55 -23.36
CA PRO A 396 -17.11 26.74 -21.98
C PRO A 396 -18.06 26.05 -20.99
N LYS A 397 -19.37 26.03 -21.27
CA LYS A 397 -20.37 25.37 -20.42
C LYS A 397 -20.25 23.86 -20.47
N GLN A 398 -20.06 23.28 -21.65
CA GLN A 398 -19.85 21.83 -21.81
C GLN A 398 -18.57 21.37 -21.13
N LEU A 399 -17.48 22.14 -21.26
CA LEU A 399 -16.23 21.86 -20.58
C LEU A 399 -16.39 21.99 -19.06
N HIS A 400 -17.10 23.02 -18.59
CA HIS A 400 -17.38 23.20 -17.16
C HIS A 400 -18.24 22.06 -16.60
N HIS A 401 -19.25 21.60 -17.34
CA HIS A 401 -20.07 20.46 -16.95
C HIS A 401 -19.27 19.15 -16.90
N LEU A 402 -18.35 18.93 -17.84
CA LEU A 402 -17.43 17.79 -17.83
C LEU A 402 -16.46 17.84 -16.63
N ILE A 403 -15.98 19.04 -16.28
CA ILE A 403 -15.13 19.25 -15.11
C ILE A 403 -15.93 18.97 -13.82
N GLU A 404 -17.14 19.50 -13.70
CA GLU A 404 -17.99 19.29 -12.52
C GLU A 404 -18.37 17.81 -12.36
N LYS A 405 -18.74 17.13 -13.44
CA LYS A 405 -18.99 15.68 -13.41
C LYS A 405 -17.77 14.88 -12.95
N ARG A 406 -16.57 15.24 -13.43
CA ARG A 406 -15.33 14.59 -13.00
C ARG A 406 -14.97 14.90 -11.56
N LYS A 407 -15.27 16.10 -11.05
CA LYS A 407 -15.11 16.43 -9.64
C LYS A 407 -16.06 15.62 -8.76
N GLU A 408 -17.31 15.44 -9.21
CA GLU A 408 -18.30 14.62 -8.51
C GLU A 408 -17.87 13.15 -8.47
N ASP A 409 -17.41 12.59 -9.60
CA ASP A 409 -16.85 11.23 -9.64
C ASP A 409 -15.67 11.06 -8.67
N ILE A 410 -14.76 12.04 -8.61
CA ILE A 410 -13.63 12.03 -7.67
C ILE A 410 -14.13 12.12 -6.23
N SER A 411 -15.06 13.02 -5.92
CA SER A 411 -15.61 13.18 -4.58
C SER A 411 -16.28 11.89 -4.09
N ASN A 412 -17.06 11.23 -4.94
CA ASN A 412 -17.72 9.97 -4.62
C ASN A 412 -16.69 8.86 -4.36
N PHE A 413 -15.66 8.76 -5.20
CA PHE A 413 -14.57 7.81 -4.99
C PHE A 413 -13.81 8.08 -3.68
N THR A 414 -13.59 9.35 -3.34
CA THR A 414 -12.89 9.74 -2.10
C THR A 414 -13.71 9.34 -0.88
N ASN A 415 -15.02 9.61 -0.89
CA ASN A 415 -15.94 9.22 0.19
C ASN A 415 -16.01 7.70 0.37
N GLU A 416 -16.07 6.92 -0.73
CA GLU A 416 -16.05 5.45 -0.65
C GLU A 416 -14.75 4.91 -0.05
N MET A 417 -13.61 5.56 -0.34
CA MET A 417 -12.32 5.18 0.25
C MET A 417 -12.24 5.56 1.73
N GLU A 418 -12.74 6.72 2.11
CA GLU A 418 -12.83 7.13 3.53
C GLU A 418 -13.73 6.20 4.34
N GLU A 419 -14.88 5.79 3.80
CA GLU A 419 -15.78 4.84 4.46
C GLU A 419 -15.09 3.48 4.69
N LYS A 420 -14.39 2.96 3.67
CA LYS A 420 -13.60 1.72 3.80
C LYS A 420 -12.48 1.86 4.82
N GLN A 421 -11.77 3.00 4.84
CA GLN A 421 -10.71 3.27 5.80
C GLN A 421 -11.26 3.32 7.24
N THR A 422 -12.41 3.97 7.47
CA THR A 422 -13.04 4.02 8.79
C THR A 422 -13.50 2.64 9.27
N ASN A 423 -14.00 1.78 8.37
CA ASN A 423 -14.35 0.41 8.72
C ASN A 423 -13.12 -0.43 9.08
N CYS A 424 -12.04 -0.35 8.31
CA CYS A 424 -10.79 -1.01 8.68
C CYS A 424 -10.25 -0.51 10.02
N GLN A 425 -10.34 0.80 10.31
CA GLN A 425 -9.90 1.33 11.59
C GLN A 425 -10.73 0.77 12.76
N LYS A 426 -12.06 0.65 12.62
CA LYS A 426 -12.92 0.02 13.64
C LYS A 426 -12.56 -1.45 13.89
N GLU A 427 -12.22 -2.19 12.84
CA GLU A 427 -11.77 -3.58 12.97
C GLU A 427 -10.42 -3.66 13.70
N ILE A 428 -9.47 -2.76 13.38
CA ILE A 428 -8.18 -2.65 14.07
C ILE A 428 -8.39 -2.35 15.56
N ASP A 429 -9.26 -1.39 15.89
CA ASP A 429 -9.54 -1.01 17.28
C ASP A 429 -10.18 -2.17 18.05
N SER A 430 -11.09 -2.92 17.41
CA SER A 430 -11.70 -4.14 17.97
C SER A 430 -10.66 -5.21 18.27
N ILE A 431 -9.79 -5.52 17.30
CA ILE A 431 -8.71 -6.51 17.47
C ILE A 431 -7.74 -6.06 18.57
N SER A 432 -7.40 -4.77 18.59
CA SER A 432 -6.52 -4.18 19.60
C SER A 432 -7.12 -4.29 21.01
N GLY A 433 -8.44 -4.09 21.15
CA GLY A 433 -9.16 -4.31 22.40
C GLY A 433 -9.12 -5.77 22.86
N VAL A 434 -9.34 -6.72 21.94
CA VAL A 434 -9.23 -8.16 22.26
C VAL A 434 -7.80 -8.55 22.65
N LEU A 435 -6.80 -8.01 21.96
CA LEU A 435 -5.38 -8.23 22.30
C LEU A 435 -5.06 -7.71 23.70
N ALA A 436 -5.50 -6.50 24.05
CA ALA A 436 -5.29 -5.95 25.39
C ALA A 436 -5.91 -6.83 26.49
N GLN A 437 -7.13 -7.34 26.25
CA GLN A 437 -7.79 -8.27 27.18
C GLN A 437 -7.05 -9.60 27.32
N LEU A 438 -6.53 -10.15 26.21
CA LEU A 438 -5.75 -11.39 26.24
C LEU A 438 -4.41 -11.20 26.94
N THR A 439 -3.72 -10.09 26.71
CA THR A 439 -2.47 -9.75 27.39
C THR A 439 -2.67 -9.63 28.90
N ALA A 440 -3.72 -8.91 29.34
CA ALA A 440 -4.04 -8.81 30.76
C ALA A 440 -4.37 -10.18 31.39
N LYS A 441 -5.10 -11.06 30.67
CA LYS A 441 -5.35 -12.43 31.14
C LYS A 441 -4.07 -13.26 31.26
N ILE A 442 -3.14 -13.11 30.32
CA ILE A 442 -1.84 -13.80 30.36
C ILE A 442 -1.02 -13.33 31.55
N GLU A 443 -0.99 -12.02 31.82
CA GLU A 443 -0.30 -11.46 32.99
C GLU A 443 -0.86 -12.00 34.30
N LEU A 444 -2.19 -11.99 34.47
CA LEU A 444 -2.84 -12.56 35.65
C LEU A 444 -2.50 -14.05 35.83
N LYS A 445 -2.53 -14.84 34.74
CA LYS A 445 -2.20 -16.26 34.79
C LYS A 445 -0.74 -16.54 35.09
N ASN A 446 0.18 -15.68 34.61
CA ASN A 446 1.59 -15.78 34.95
C ASN A 446 1.84 -15.47 36.44
N GLU A 447 1.14 -14.48 36.99
CA GLU A 447 1.21 -14.14 38.42
C GLU A 447 0.69 -15.30 39.28
N GLU A 448 -0.44 -15.91 38.89
CA GLU A 448 -0.96 -17.14 39.53
C GLU A 448 0.04 -18.30 39.45
N ARG A 449 0.66 -18.53 38.27
CA ARG A 449 1.65 -19.58 38.08
C ARG A 449 2.85 -19.40 39.01
N LYS A 450 3.34 -18.18 39.15
CA LYS A 450 4.47 -17.85 40.02
C LYS A 450 4.15 -18.15 41.49
N ARG A 451 2.96 -17.80 41.97
CA ARG A 451 2.51 -18.15 43.33
C ARG A 451 2.45 -19.66 43.55
N LEU A 452 1.91 -20.40 42.58
CA LEU A 452 1.86 -21.87 42.66
C LEU A 452 3.25 -22.50 42.65
N GLU A 453 4.20 -21.96 41.88
CA GLU A 453 5.60 -22.41 41.89
C GLU A 453 6.26 -22.18 43.26
N GLU A 454 5.99 -21.04 43.90
CA GLU A 454 6.44 -20.72 45.26
C GLU A 454 5.83 -21.69 46.29
N ASP A 455 4.52 -21.95 46.23
CA ASP A 455 3.82 -22.89 47.12
C ASP A 455 4.36 -24.33 46.96
N ILE A 456 4.60 -24.78 45.71
CA ILE A 456 5.19 -26.10 45.43
C ILE A 456 6.59 -26.19 46.02
N ALA A 457 7.39 -25.13 45.95
CA ALA A 457 8.73 -25.10 46.54
C ALA A 457 8.68 -25.26 48.07
N VAL A 458 7.73 -24.58 48.73
CA VAL A 458 7.49 -24.71 50.18
C VAL A 458 7.07 -26.13 50.54
N ILE A 459 6.10 -26.70 49.81
CA ILE A 459 5.62 -28.07 50.06
C ILE A 459 6.76 -29.09 49.88
N LYS A 460 7.61 -28.93 48.87
CA LYS A 460 8.79 -29.79 48.66
C LYS A 460 9.77 -29.71 49.82
N CYS A 461 10.04 -28.52 50.36
CA CYS A 461 10.90 -28.36 51.53
C CYS A 461 10.32 -29.09 52.74
N ASN A 462 9.03 -28.88 53.03
CA ASN A 462 8.34 -29.56 54.14
C ASN A 462 8.35 -31.09 53.98
N LEU A 463 8.19 -31.60 52.76
CA LEU A 463 8.21 -33.04 52.48
C LEU A 463 9.62 -33.63 52.65
N MET A 464 10.66 -32.87 52.32
CA MET A 464 12.05 -33.25 52.57
C MET A 464 12.37 -33.29 54.07
N GLU A 465 11.88 -32.32 54.84
CA GLU A 465 12.00 -32.33 56.31
C GLU A 465 11.26 -33.54 56.92
N ALA A 466 10.04 -33.81 56.45
CA ALA A 466 9.25 -34.96 56.87
C ALA A 466 9.96 -36.29 56.54
N SER A 467 10.53 -36.45 55.34
CA SER A 467 11.26 -37.67 54.98
C SER A 467 12.51 -37.86 55.84
N THR A 468 13.21 -36.76 56.16
CA THR A 468 14.38 -36.79 57.05
C THR A 468 13.98 -37.18 58.47
N SER A 469 12.81 -36.72 58.93
CA SER A 469 12.27 -37.12 60.24
C SER A 469 11.83 -38.58 60.26
N SER A 470 11.25 -39.10 59.16
CA SER A 470 10.91 -40.52 59.00
C SER A 470 12.16 -41.39 59.05
N GLN A 471 13.22 -41.03 58.34
CA GLN A 471 14.50 -41.75 58.38
C GLN A 471 15.12 -41.78 59.78
N LYS A 472 14.93 -40.72 60.57
CA LYS A 472 15.36 -40.69 61.98
C LYS A 472 14.51 -41.63 62.84
N LEU A 473 13.20 -41.69 62.61
CA LEU A 473 12.30 -42.62 63.30
C LEU A 473 12.66 -44.07 62.98
N ASP A 474 12.91 -44.40 61.71
CA ASP A 474 13.31 -45.75 61.29
C ASP A 474 14.61 -46.18 62.00
N ARG A 475 15.61 -45.29 62.09
CA ARG A 475 16.86 -45.57 62.82
C ARG A 475 16.64 -45.79 64.31
N LEU A 476 15.80 -44.98 64.95
CA LEU A 476 15.47 -45.15 66.37
C LEU A 476 14.72 -46.48 66.59
N GLN A 477 13.90 -46.89 65.63
CA GLN A 477 13.17 -48.16 65.69
C GLN A 477 14.12 -49.35 65.55
N ASP A 478 15.11 -49.26 64.66
CA ASP A 478 16.20 -50.25 64.54
C ASP A 478 17.05 -50.32 65.83
N GLU A 479 17.39 -49.18 66.43
CA GLU A 479 18.14 -49.12 67.70
C GLU A 479 17.34 -49.74 68.86
N ILE A 480 16.02 -49.51 68.92
CA ILE A 480 15.14 -50.15 69.92
C ILE A 480 15.14 -51.68 69.74
N LEU A 481 15.01 -52.17 68.49
CA LEU A 481 15.04 -53.61 68.21
C LEU A 481 16.38 -54.26 68.59
N GLU A 482 17.49 -53.56 68.38
CA GLU A 482 18.82 -54.02 68.79
C GLU A 482 18.92 -54.10 70.32
N GLN A 483 18.46 -53.07 71.03
CA GLN A 483 18.44 -53.05 72.50
C GLN A 483 17.49 -54.10 73.10
N GLU A 484 16.34 -54.35 72.47
CA GLU A 484 15.42 -55.42 72.88
C GLU A 484 16.08 -56.79 72.74
N LYS A 485 16.83 -57.04 71.66
CA LYS A 485 17.61 -58.28 71.51
C LYS A 485 18.71 -58.41 72.57
N GLU A 486 19.44 -57.33 72.86
CA GLU A 486 20.47 -57.35 73.91
C GLU A 486 19.86 -57.64 75.29
N LEU A 487 18.68 -57.08 75.58
CA LEU A 487 17.93 -57.37 76.80
C LEU A 487 17.47 -58.83 76.88
N GLU A 488 17.02 -59.42 75.77
CA GLU A 488 16.62 -60.83 75.71
C GLU A 488 17.82 -61.75 76.00
N VAL A 489 18.99 -61.46 75.40
CA VAL A 489 20.25 -62.19 75.67
C VAL A 489 20.68 -62.06 77.14
N MET A 490 20.51 -60.88 77.74
CA MET A 490 20.80 -60.67 79.15
C MET A 490 19.87 -61.48 80.07
N ARG A 491 18.57 -61.59 79.72
CA ARG A 491 17.61 -62.45 80.44
C ARG A 491 17.96 -63.93 80.33
N GLU A 492 18.29 -64.41 79.13
CA GLU A 492 18.73 -65.80 78.92
C GLU A 492 19.99 -66.11 79.75
N ASN A 493 20.92 -65.16 79.85
CA ASN A 493 22.12 -65.30 80.69
C ASN A 493 21.80 -65.30 82.20
N GLU A 494 20.84 -64.50 82.68
CA GLU A 494 20.36 -64.57 84.07
C GLU A 494 19.70 -65.92 84.38
N GLU A 495 18.88 -66.46 83.48
CA GLU A 495 18.29 -67.80 83.65
C GLU A 495 19.35 -68.91 83.69
N LEU A 496 20.40 -68.81 82.87
CA LEU A 496 21.57 -69.70 82.94
C LEU A 496 22.34 -69.54 84.25
N GLY A 497 22.51 -68.30 84.74
CA GLY A 497 23.14 -68.01 86.03
C GLY A 497 22.39 -68.65 87.20
N ASN A 498 21.06 -68.49 87.23
CA ASN A 498 20.20 -69.11 88.25
C ASN A 498 20.26 -70.64 88.19
N ASN A 499 20.25 -71.24 87.00
CA ASN A 499 20.42 -72.68 86.83
C ASN A 499 21.79 -73.19 87.33
N ILE A 500 22.87 -72.41 87.14
CA ILE A 500 24.21 -72.75 87.67
C ILE A 500 24.24 -72.63 89.20
N GLU A 501 23.55 -71.65 89.77
CA GLU A 501 23.42 -71.47 91.22
C GLU A 501 22.64 -72.63 91.87
N ASP A 502 21.55 -73.06 91.24
CA ASP A 502 20.78 -74.23 91.66
C ASP A 502 21.60 -75.53 91.57
N LEU A 503 22.37 -75.73 90.49
CA LEU A 503 23.30 -76.85 90.37
C LEU A 503 24.43 -76.80 91.40
N ARG A 504 24.92 -75.61 91.77
CA ARG A 504 25.90 -75.43 92.87
C ARG A 504 25.30 -75.78 94.23
N ASN A 505 24.06 -75.37 94.48
CA ASN A 505 23.34 -75.68 95.71
C ASN A 505 23.08 -77.19 95.84
N GLU A 506 22.74 -77.87 94.74
CA GLU A 506 22.58 -79.32 94.70
C GLU A 506 23.92 -80.06 94.90
N ARG A 507 25.01 -79.58 94.28
CA ARG A 507 26.37 -80.10 94.53
C ARG A 507 26.78 -79.96 96.01
N ASN A 508 26.50 -78.82 96.63
CA ASN A 508 26.82 -78.55 98.04
C ASN A 508 25.96 -79.41 98.99
N ARG A 509 24.74 -79.82 98.59
CA ARG A 509 23.94 -80.81 99.32
C ARG A 509 24.52 -82.22 99.23
N ILE A 510 25.07 -82.61 98.07
CA ILE A 510 25.67 -83.93 97.87
C ILE A 510 27.01 -84.06 98.61
N THR A 511 27.76 -82.98 98.79
CA THR A 511 29.05 -82.98 99.52
C THR A 511 28.92 -82.92 101.04
N ASN A 512 27.71 -82.66 101.57
CA ASN A 512 27.40 -82.64 103.01
C ASN A 512 26.63 -83.90 103.49
N LYS A 513 26.66 -84.99 102.71
CA LYS A 513 26.28 -86.35 103.11
C LYS A 513 27.51 -87.24 103.03
#